data_AF-A0A9E5UQE9-F1
#
_entry.id   AF-A0A9E5UQE9-F1
#
_cell.length_a   1.000
_cell.length_b   1.000
_cell.length_c   1.000
_cell.angle_alpha   90.00
_cell.angle_beta   90.00
_cell.angle_gamma   90.00
#
_symmetry.space_group_name_H-M   'P 1'
#
loop_
_entity.id
_entity.type
_entity.pdbx_description
1 polymer ?
#
loop_
_entity_poly.entity_id
_entity_poly.type
_entity_poly.pdbx_seq_one_letter_code
_entity_poly.pdbx_strand_id
1 'polypeptide(L)'
;MLELGSMSPAIIHSDADLALAVERCVFGGYVFAGQVCIHTQRLVIQDSVYDEFMAAYLAQVEALVVGDPLDPATFVGPLIRSEEIARIETWLQEAQAGGQPASLAAEFTLIIPVAICRRCWLMYRQLQLWAAKRYLAR
;
A
#
# COMPACT_ATOMS: atom_id res chain seq x y z
N MET A 1 5.82 17.99 26.26
CA MET A 1 5.84 16.73 25.50
C MET A 1 5.55 17.07 24.04
N LEU A 2 6.32 16.56 23.09
CA LEU A 2 6.17 16.83 21.64
C LEU A 2 6.17 15.49 20.89
N GLU A 3 5.22 15.29 19.98
CA GLU A 3 5.11 14.11 19.12
C GLU A 3 5.31 14.55 17.67
N LEU A 4 6.44 14.16 17.06
CA LEU A 4 6.93 14.72 15.78
C LEU A 4 6.75 13.77 14.57
N GLY A 5 5.87 12.78 14.72
CA GLY A 5 5.69 11.71 13.74
C GLY A 5 6.72 10.58 13.89
N SER A 6 6.55 9.50 13.14
CA SER A 6 7.40 8.31 13.16
C SER A 6 7.72 7.84 11.74
N MET A 7 8.71 6.95 11.66
CA MET A 7 8.93 6.04 10.54
C MET A 7 8.86 4.61 11.11
N SER A 8 7.66 4.03 11.15
CA SER A 8 7.39 2.81 11.95
C SER A 8 7.61 1.52 11.13
N PRO A 9 8.63 0.70 11.46
CA PRO A 9 8.85 -0.56 10.77
C PRO A 9 8.06 -1.72 11.40
N ALA A 10 7.59 -2.65 10.58
CA ALA A 10 7.18 -3.99 11.00
C ALA A 10 8.21 -5.01 10.50
N ILE A 11 8.74 -5.82 11.42
CA ILE A 11 9.74 -6.84 11.13
C ILE A 11 9.04 -8.21 11.15
N ILE A 12 9.10 -8.93 10.03
CA ILE A 12 8.46 -10.23 9.85
C ILE A 12 9.55 -11.30 9.78
N HIS A 13 9.62 -12.13 10.82
CA HIS A 13 10.54 -13.26 10.91
C HIS A 13 9.86 -14.55 10.43
N SER A 14 10.65 -15.57 10.13
CA SER A 14 10.18 -16.81 9.49
C SER A 14 9.28 -17.68 10.35
N ASP A 15 9.25 -17.45 11.66
CA ASP A 15 8.40 -18.13 12.64
C ASP A 15 7.15 -17.32 13.00
N ALA A 16 6.93 -16.18 12.35
CA ALA A 16 5.73 -15.39 12.53
C ALA A 16 4.49 -16.11 11.97
N ASP A 17 3.34 -15.88 12.61
CA ASP A 17 2.04 -16.17 11.99
C ASP A 17 1.86 -15.19 10.82
N LEU A 18 2.09 -15.67 9.59
CA LEU A 18 2.05 -14.83 8.40
C LEU A 18 0.65 -14.29 8.11
N ALA A 19 -0.41 -15.06 8.38
CA ALA A 19 -1.77 -14.60 8.14
C ALA A 19 -2.11 -13.41 9.04
N LEU A 20 -1.82 -13.53 10.34
CA LEU A 20 -1.99 -12.46 11.30
C LEU A 20 -1.07 -11.27 10.98
N ALA A 21 0.19 -11.53 10.63
CA ALA A 21 1.16 -10.49 10.32
C ALA A 21 0.70 -9.66 9.11
N VAL A 22 0.20 -10.30 8.06
CA VAL A 22 -0.35 -9.63 6.88
C VAL A 22 -1.56 -8.79 7.27
N GLU A 23 -2.56 -9.36 7.96
CA GLU A 23 -3.76 -8.64 8.39
C GLU A 23 -3.41 -7.37 9.17
N ARG A 24 -2.47 -7.48 10.12
CA ARG A 24 -2.04 -6.35 10.96
C ARG A 24 -1.24 -5.32 10.19
N CYS A 25 -0.40 -5.72 9.25
CA CYS A 25 0.36 -4.79 8.42
C CYS A 25 -0.55 -4.03 7.44
N VAL A 26 -1.53 -4.70 6.84
CA VAL A 26 -2.52 -4.05 5.96
C VAL A 26 -3.36 -3.07 6.78
N PHE A 27 -3.92 -3.51 7.90
CA PHE A 27 -4.69 -2.62 8.77
C PHE A 27 -3.86 -1.42 9.22
N GLY A 28 -2.66 -1.66 9.78
CA GLY A 28 -1.79 -0.61 10.31
C GLY A 28 -1.22 0.33 9.23
N GLY A 29 -1.11 -0.13 7.99
CA GLY A 29 -0.65 0.68 6.86
C GLY A 29 -1.74 1.61 6.29
N TYR A 30 -3.00 1.16 6.26
CA TYR A 30 -4.06 1.82 5.50
C TYR A 30 -5.22 2.40 6.33
N VAL A 31 -5.30 2.08 7.63
CA VAL A 31 -6.28 2.73 8.53
C VAL A 31 -6.09 4.25 8.51
N PHE A 32 -7.20 5.00 8.50
CA PHE A 32 -7.21 6.46 8.33
C PHE A 32 -6.40 6.95 7.12
N ALA A 33 -6.39 6.16 6.03
CA ALA A 33 -5.60 6.44 4.84
C ALA A 33 -4.08 6.56 5.11
N GLY A 34 -3.58 5.88 6.16
CA GLY A 34 -2.18 5.95 6.57
C GLY A 34 -1.81 7.28 7.25
N GLN A 35 -2.76 8.13 7.62
CA GLN A 35 -2.49 9.44 8.22
C GLN A 35 -2.43 9.36 9.75
N VAL A 36 -1.68 8.40 10.28
CA VAL A 36 -1.53 8.13 11.71
C VAL A 36 -0.06 8.15 12.08
N CYS A 37 0.31 8.78 13.20
CA CYS A 37 1.72 8.88 13.63
C CYS A 37 2.44 7.53 13.78
N ILE A 38 1.71 6.44 14.02
CA ILE A 38 2.22 5.08 14.22
C ILE A 38 1.87 4.12 13.07
N HIS A 39 1.43 4.64 11.92
CA HIS A 39 1.08 3.80 10.78
C HIS A 39 2.29 2.98 10.31
N THR A 40 2.05 1.77 9.79
CA THR A 40 3.12 0.93 9.27
C THR A 40 3.64 1.53 7.96
N GLN A 41 4.91 1.92 7.96
CA GLN A 41 5.55 2.63 6.82
C GLN A 41 6.60 1.78 6.12
N ARG A 42 7.15 0.79 6.82
CA ARG A 42 8.23 -0.04 6.30
C ARG A 42 8.04 -1.49 6.72
N LEU A 43 8.12 -2.39 5.77
CA LEU A 43 8.09 -3.83 6.00
C LEU A 43 9.52 -4.37 5.84
N VAL A 44 10.01 -5.05 6.87
CA VAL A 44 11.31 -5.73 6.86
C VAL A 44 11.03 -7.21 7.02
N ILE A 45 11.06 -7.94 5.91
CA ILE A 45 10.61 -9.33 5.86
C ILE A 45 11.83 -10.23 5.65
N GLN A 46 11.91 -11.30 6.43
CA GLN A 46 12.94 -12.32 6.24
C GLN A 46 12.76 -13.04 4.90
N ASP A 47 13.88 -13.23 4.21
CA ASP A 47 13.93 -13.75 2.83
C ASP A 47 13.13 -15.05 2.64
N SER A 48 13.19 -15.98 3.59
CA SER A 48 12.51 -17.29 3.51
C SER A 48 10.98 -17.22 3.48
N VAL A 49 10.37 -16.14 3.98
CA VAL A 49 8.91 -15.93 4.00
C VAL A 49 8.47 -14.77 3.12
N TYR A 50 9.41 -14.16 2.39
CA TYR A 50 9.18 -12.95 1.61
C TYR A 50 8.09 -13.09 0.57
N ASP A 51 8.22 -14.11 -0.30
CA ASP A 51 7.33 -14.28 -1.44
C ASP A 51 5.90 -14.61 -0.98
N GLU A 52 5.76 -15.45 0.04
CA GLU A 52 4.47 -15.82 0.64
C GLU A 52 3.79 -14.62 1.31
N PHE A 53 4.52 -13.90 2.17
CA PHE A 53 4.01 -12.72 2.85
C PHE A 53 3.57 -11.66 1.83
N MET A 54 4.42 -11.36 0.83
CA MET A 54 4.13 -10.33 -0.16
C MET A 54 2.93 -10.70 -1.05
N ALA A 55 2.78 -11.97 -1.42
CA ALA A 55 1.62 -12.42 -2.19
C ALA A 55 0.31 -12.21 -1.41
N ALA A 56 0.27 -12.63 -0.15
CA ALA A 56 -0.90 -12.47 0.72
C ALA A 56 -1.17 -11.00 1.04
N TYR A 57 -0.12 -10.22 1.32
CA TYR A 57 -0.21 -8.77 1.56
C TYR A 57 -0.83 -8.04 0.38
N LEU A 58 -0.30 -8.25 -0.84
CA LEU A 58 -0.83 -7.64 -2.05
C LEU A 58 -2.30 -8.02 -2.31
N ALA A 59 -2.66 -9.29 -2.09
CA ALA A 59 -4.03 -9.75 -2.29
C ALA A 59 -5.03 -9.04 -1.34
N GLN A 60 -4.68 -8.90 -0.05
CA GLN A 60 -5.54 -8.18 0.91
C GLN A 60 -5.60 -6.68 0.59
N VAL A 61 -4.47 -6.14 0.18
CA VAL A 61 -4.32 -4.75 -0.23
C VAL A 61 -5.21 -4.42 -1.44
N GLU A 62 -5.21 -5.26 -2.47
CA GLU A 62 -6.08 -5.12 -3.64
C GLU A 62 -7.57 -5.26 -3.32
N ALA A 63 -7.90 -5.96 -2.23
CA ALA A 63 -9.28 -6.15 -1.77
C ALA A 63 -9.83 -4.98 -0.93
N LEU A 64 -9.00 -3.98 -0.57
CA LEU A 64 -9.45 -2.84 0.21
C LEU A 64 -10.47 -2.00 -0.57
N VAL A 65 -11.59 -1.69 0.08
CA VAL A 65 -12.60 -0.78 -0.47
C VAL A 65 -12.17 0.66 -0.21
N VAL A 66 -11.96 1.41 -1.27
CA VAL A 66 -11.52 2.80 -1.23
C VAL A 66 -12.66 3.65 -1.77
N GLY A 67 -13.18 4.59 -0.97
CA GLY A 67 -14.39 5.31 -1.36
C GLY A 67 -14.78 6.49 -0.47
N ASP A 68 -16.07 6.83 -0.52
CA ASP A 68 -16.68 7.87 0.29
C ASP A 68 -16.60 7.47 1.78
N PRO A 69 -16.08 8.33 2.68
CA PRO A 69 -16.02 8.04 4.11
C PRO A 69 -17.39 7.89 4.79
N LEU A 70 -18.48 8.29 4.13
CA LEU A 70 -19.85 8.08 4.61
C LEU A 70 -20.41 6.70 4.25
N ASP A 71 -19.77 5.98 3.31
CA ASP A 71 -20.15 4.61 2.98
C ASP A 71 -19.55 3.64 4.03
N PRO A 72 -20.36 2.86 4.76
CA PRO A 72 -19.86 1.91 5.75
C PRO A 72 -19.01 0.77 5.15
N ALA A 73 -19.07 0.55 3.83
CA ALA A 73 -18.21 -0.40 3.14
C ALA A 73 -16.79 0.14 2.90
N THR A 74 -16.60 1.46 2.96
CA THR A 74 -15.29 2.10 2.74
C THR A 74 -14.34 1.81 3.89
N PHE A 75 -13.19 1.24 3.56
CA PHE A 75 -12.09 1.06 4.50
C PHE A 75 -11.08 2.21 4.41
N VAL A 76 -10.74 2.63 3.19
CA VAL A 76 -9.79 3.72 2.94
C VAL A 76 -10.53 4.95 2.44
N GLY A 77 -10.54 6.02 3.23
CA GLY A 77 -11.09 7.31 2.85
C GLY A 77 -10.10 8.19 2.08
N PRO A 78 -10.47 9.44 1.77
CA PRO A 78 -9.57 10.40 1.13
C PRO A 78 -8.46 10.86 2.08
N LEU A 79 -7.39 11.41 1.51
CA LEU A 79 -6.41 12.19 2.26
C LEU A 79 -7.02 13.49 2.78
N ILE A 80 -6.44 14.03 3.86
CA ILE A 80 -6.95 15.25 4.50
C ILE A 80 -6.88 16.48 3.60
N ARG A 81 -5.90 16.50 2.69
CA ARG A 81 -5.56 17.64 1.83
C ARG A 81 -4.99 17.16 0.49
N SER A 82 -5.24 17.92 -0.57
CA SER A 82 -4.74 17.62 -1.92
C SER A 82 -3.21 17.66 -2.03
N GLU A 83 -2.55 18.49 -1.22
CA GLU A 83 -1.09 18.60 -1.21
C GLU A 83 -0.40 17.32 -0.75
N GLU A 84 -1.06 16.50 0.07
CA GLU A 84 -0.54 15.20 0.49
C GLU A 84 -0.45 14.21 -0.69
N ILE A 85 -1.30 14.38 -1.72
CA ILE A 85 -1.24 13.58 -2.95
C ILE A 85 0.09 13.87 -3.67
N ALA A 86 0.39 15.13 -3.93
CA ALA A 86 1.62 15.53 -4.61
C ALA A 86 2.89 15.10 -3.84
N ARG A 87 2.83 15.14 -2.51
CA ARG A 87 3.90 14.65 -1.64
C ARG A 87 4.12 13.15 -1.78
N ILE A 88 3.05 12.35 -1.79
CA ILE A 88 3.14 10.90 -2.01
C ILE A 88 3.67 10.60 -3.41
N GLU A 89 3.17 11.30 -4.44
CA GLU A 89 3.66 11.19 -5.82
C GLU A 89 5.17 11.44 -5.91
N THR A 90 5.69 12.42 -5.18
CA THR A 90 7.13 12.71 -5.12
C THR A 90 7.90 11.52 -4.56
N TRP A 91 7.45 10.93 -3.44
CA TRP A 91 8.10 9.74 -2.87
C TRP A 91 8.06 8.53 -3.81
N LEU A 92 6.96 8.37 -4.55
CA LEU A 92 6.85 7.32 -5.57
C LEU A 92 7.86 7.53 -6.69
N GLN A 93 7.99 8.75 -7.21
CA GLN A 93 8.97 9.09 -8.24
C GLN A 93 10.41 8.90 -7.75
N GLU A 94 10.72 9.31 -6.53
CA GLU A 94 12.04 9.10 -5.91
C GLU A 94 12.37 7.60 -5.81
N ALA A 95 11.40 6.77 -5.42
CA ALA A 95 11.58 5.33 -5.41
C ALA A 95 11.88 4.79 -6.82
N GLN A 96 11.12 5.20 -7.85
CA GLN A 96 11.37 4.83 -9.26
C GLN A 96 12.79 5.17 -9.69
N ALA A 97 13.20 6.41 -9.45
CA ALA A 97 14.50 6.93 -9.87
C ALA A 97 15.66 6.21 -9.17
N GLY A 98 15.47 5.78 -7.93
CA GLY A 98 16.44 5.00 -7.16
C GLY A 98 16.62 3.54 -7.62
N GLY A 99 16.02 3.13 -8.75
CA GLY A 99 16.05 1.75 -9.23
C GLY A 99 15.15 0.81 -8.44
N GLN A 100 14.27 1.34 -7.58
CA GLN A 100 13.18 0.59 -6.97
C GLN A 100 11.98 0.76 -7.89
N PRO A 101 11.45 -0.29 -8.53
CA PRO A 101 10.35 -0.11 -9.46
C PRO A 101 9.14 0.42 -8.70
N ALA A 102 8.81 1.69 -8.88
CA ALA A 102 7.53 2.20 -8.46
C ALA A 102 6.56 2.05 -9.62
N SER A 103 5.52 1.29 -9.37
CA SER A 103 4.36 1.26 -10.23
C SER A 103 3.21 1.53 -9.29
N LEU A 104 2.77 2.79 -9.27
CA LEU A 104 1.42 3.28 -9.00
C LEU A 104 1.45 4.82 -9.13
N ALA A 105 1.78 5.28 -10.34
CA ALA A 105 1.62 6.68 -10.68
C ALA A 105 0.14 6.95 -10.93
N ALA A 106 -0.44 7.72 -10.01
CA ALA A 106 -1.46 8.73 -10.19
C ALA A 106 -2.29 8.67 -11.48
N GLU A 107 -3.55 8.27 -11.33
CA GLU A 107 -4.66 8.95 -12.00
C GLU A 107 -5.93 8.76 -11.15
N PHE A 108 -6.39 9.89 -10.59
CA PHE A 108 -7.60 10.12 -9.77
C PHE A 108 -7.57 9.69 -8.28
N THR A 109 -7.89 10.67 -7.44
CA THR A 109 -8.01 10.63 -5.98
C THR A 109 -8.94 9.52 -5.51
N LEU A 110 -8.36 8.41 -5.06
CA LEU A 110 -8.88 7.43 -4.09
C LEU A 110 -7.77 6.35 -3.99
N ILE A 111 -7.09 6.32 -2.84
CA ILE A 111 -5.77 5.70 -2.62
C ILE A 111 -5.69 4.28 -3.19
N ILE A 112 -4.91 4.10 -4.27
CA ILE A 112 -4.45 2.77 -4.64
C ILE A 112 -3.33 2.40 -3.67
N PRO A 113 -3.43 1.28 -2.96
CA PRO A 113 -2.46 0.93 -1.96
C PRO A 113 -1.14 0.50 -2.62
N VAL A 114 -0.13 1.37 -2.52
CA VAL A 114 1.18 1.13 -3.11
C VAL A 114 2.05 0.30 -2.18
N ALA A 115 2.52 -0.85 -2.68
CA ALA A 115 3.58 -1.63 -2.07
C ALA A 115 4.80 -1.64 -3.01
N ILE A 116 5.94 -1.12 -2.55
CA ILE A 116 7.18 -1.06 -3.34
C ILE A 116 8.04 -2.28 -2.99
N CYS A 117 8.29 -3.17 -3.96
CA CYS A 117 9.05 -4.40 -3.80
C CYS A 117 9.88 -4.73 -5.05
N ARG A 118 11.07 -5.33 -4.88
CA ARG A 118 12.00 -5.69 -5.98
C ARG A 118 11.48 -6.81 -6.91
N ARG A 119 10.56 -7.66 -6.46
CA ARG A 119 10.14 -8.91 -7.15
C ARG A 119 8.70 -8.89 -7.69
N CYS A 120 7.86 -7.97 -7.22
CA CYS A 120 6.43 -7.88 -7.58
C CYS A 120 6.14 -7.26 -8.96
N TRP A 121 7.15 -6.79 -9.70
CA TRP A 121 6.98 -6.14 -11.01
C TRP A 121 6.40 -7.06 -12.10
N LEU A 122 6.69 -8.36 -12.06
CA LEU A 122 6.25 -9.31 -13.09
C LEU A 122 4.75 -9.66 -13.02
N MET A 123 4.14 -9.60 -11.82
CA MET A 123 2.73 -9.94 -11.58
C MET A 123 1.78 -8.81 -12.01
N TYR A 124 2.22 -7.56 -11.87
CA TYR A 124 1.51 -6.33 -12.24
C TYR A 124 1.09 -6.25 -13.72
N ARG A 125 1.87 -6.83 -14.64
CA ARG A 125 1.55 -6.84 -16.09
C ARG A 125 0.23 -7.55 -16.41
N GLN A 126 -0.18 -8.51 -15.60
CA GLN A 126 -1.43 -9.27 -15.83
C GLN A 126 -2.67 -8.51 -15.32
N LEU A 127 -2.54 -7.76 -14.22
CA LEU A 127 -3.61 -6.96 -13.62
C LEU A 127 -3.93 -5.68 -14.43
N GLN A 128 -2.93 -5.10 -15.09
CA GLN A 128 -3.08 -4.00 -16.06
C GLN A 128 -4.09 -4.33 -17.18
N LEU A 129 -4.06 -5.57 -17.69
CA LEU A 129 -4.99 -6.03 -18.74
C LEU A 129 -6.42 -6.23 -18.21
N TRP A 130 -6.59 -6.45 -16.91
CA TRP A 130 -7.89 -6.67 -16.28
C TRP A 130 -8.61 -5.35 -16.00
N ALA A 131 -7.91 -4.35 -15.46
CA ALA A 131 -8.49 -3.03 -15.16
C ALA A 131 -8.84 -2.23 -16.43
N ALA A 132 -7.97 -2.26 -17.46
CA ALA A 132 -8.23 -1.60 -18.74
C ALA A 132 -9.51 -2.07 -19.44
N LYS A 133 -9.87 -3.36 -19.28
CA LYS A 133 -11.07 -3.95 -19.89
C LYS A 133 -12.39 -3.55 -19.21
N ARG A 134 -12.35 -3.16 -17.94
CA ARG A 134 -13.57 -2.90 -17.14
C ARG A 134 -13.99 -1.44 -17.15
N TYR A 135 -13.07 -0.52 -17.47
CA TYR A 135 -13.33 0.91 -17.48
C TYR A 135 -13.72 1.48 -18.86
N LEU A 136 -13.17 0.95 -19.96
CA LEU A 136 -13.59 1.31 -21.34
C LEU A 136 -15.03 0.88 -21.69
N ALA A 137 -15.71 0.18 -20.78
CA ALA A 137 -17.07 -0.32 -20.94
C ALA A 137 -18.13 0.55 -20.20
N ARG A 138 -17.76 1.76 -19.75
CA ARG A 138 -18.67 2.75 -19.18
C ARG A 138 -18.46 4.12 -19.81
#